data_AF-F4RB39-F1
#
_entry.id   AF-F4RB39-F1
#
_cell.length_a   1.000
_cell.length_b   1.000
_cell.length_c   1.000
_cell.angle_alpha   90.00
_cell.angle_beta   90.00
_cell.angle_gamma   90.00
#
_symmetry.space_group_name_H-M   'P 1'
#
loop_
_entity.id
_entity.type
_entity.pdbx_description
1 polymer ?
#
loop_
_entity_poly.entity_id
_entity_poly.type
_entity_poly.pdbx_seq_one_letter_code
_entity_poly.pdbx_strand_id
1 'polypeptide(L)'
;MTQNEMNDPEFVKDIDINDQRNRYLLTKGPTRAEIQQETGCSVTTKGQWYPDRTMANDRDPPLYLHLTATTQEVLDKGIAKVNELIDQDLGPLTEQPDVSRMFFSLSSQILRKFFLSFSSCRFTHQRRERQPRERQKWPEHKIEIGLESLRNLNVRAKVVGPGGMFVKYIQSETGSRVQIKGMGSGFYETDTGTESTEPMHINVT
;
A
#
# COMPACT_ATOMS: atom_id res chain seq x y z
N MET A 1 -7.94 40.74 16.35
CA MET A 1 -6.88 40.07 17.13
C MET A 1 -7.52 38.82 17.72
N THR A 2 -7.48 37.70 16.99
CA THR A 2 -7.87 36.39 17.54
C THR A 2 -6.57 35.69 17.89
N GLN A 3 -6.29 35.61 19.18
CA GLN A 3 -5.21 34.79 19.70
C GLN A 3 -5.53 33.35 19.32
N ASN A 4 -4.87 32.82 18.29
CA ASN A 4 -4.59 31.39 18.24
C ASN A 4 -3.54 31.18 19.33
N GLU A 5 -3.98 31.07 20.58
CA GLU A 5 -3.16 30.45 21.61
C GLU A 5 -2.85 29.05 21.09
N MET A 6 -1.59 28.86 20.72
CA MET A 6 -1.02 27.55 20.52
C MET A 6 -1.28 26.79 21.82
N ASN A 7 -2.28 25.92 21.81
CA ASN A 7 -2.44 24.90 22.85
C ASN A 7 -1.19 24.02 22.74
N ASP A 8 -0.13 24.40 23.46
CA ASP A 8 0.97 23.49 23.73
C ASP A 8 0.32 22.25 24.37
N PRO A 9 0.49 21.06 23.76
CA PRO A 9 -0.15 19.87 24.30
C PRO A 9 0.41 19.61 25.69
N GLU A 10 -0.47 19.70 26.69
CA GLU A 10 -0.12 19.71 28.10
C GLU A 10 0.39 18.34 28.57
N PHE A 11 -0.04 17.27 27.93
CA PHE A 11 0.31 15.90 28.32
C PHE A 11 1.07 15.19 27.20
N VAL A 12 2.23 14.62 27.56
CA VAL A 12 3.14 13.98 26.63
C VAL A 12 3.58 12.62 27.16
N LYS A 13 3.65 11.63 26.28
CA LYS A 13 4.22 10.31 26.60
C LYS A 13 5.02 9.76 25.42
N ASP A 14 6.21 9.26 25.73
CA ASP A 14 7.04 8.53 24.77
C ASP A 14 6.95 7.02 25.00
N ILE A 15 6.76 6.26 23.92
CA ILE A 15 6.67 4.78 23.90
C ILE A 15 7.74 4.24 22.96
N ASP A 16 8.67 3.46 23.49
CA ASP A 16 9.73 2.79 22.72
C ASP A 16 9.14 1.65 21.86
N ILE A 17 9.37 1.72 20.54
CA ILE A 17 8.86 0.73 19.58
C ILE A 17 9.99 0.02 18.80
N ASN A 18 11.26 0.25 19.16
CA ASN A 18 12.40 -0.25 18.39
C ASN A 18 12.41 -1.78 18.29
N ASP A 19 12.14 -2.43 19.43
CA ASP A 19 12.24 -3.88 19.61
C ASP A 19 10.90 -4.59 19.34
N GLN A 20 9.87 -3.86 18.89
CA GLN A 20 8.54 -4.40 18.65
C GLN A 20 8.44 -5.11 17.29
N ARG A 21 7.81 -6.28 17.27
CA ARG A 21 7.55 -7.03 16.02
C ARG A 21 6.66 -6.25 15.06
N ASN A 22 5.68 -5.52 15.61
CA ASN A 22 4.69 -4.74 14.86
C ASN A 22 5.15 -3.31 14.56
N ARG A 23 6.44 -3.00 14.74
CA ARG A 23 7.01 -1.65 14.53
C ARG A 23 6.57 -1.02 13.21
N TYR A 24 6.61 -1.80 12.12
CA TYR A 24 6.22 -1.32 10.80
C TYR A 24 4.78 -0.80 10.77
N LEU A 25 3.82 -1.51 11.38
CA LEU A 25 2.42 -1.11 11.46
C LEU A 25 2.26 0.21 12.24
N LEU A 26 2.90 0.32 13.40
CA LEU A 26 2.83 1.51 14.26
C LEU A 26 3.41 2.78 13.62
N THR A 27 4.34 2.63 12.67
CA THR A 27 4.89 3.76 11.90
C THR A 27 4.04 4.16 10.69
N LYS A 28 2.95 3.46 10.38
CA LYS A 28 2.11 3.79 9.22
C LYS A 28 1.18 4.96 9.48
N GLY A 29 1.04 5.81 8.45
CA GLY A 29 0.09 6.94 8.46
C GLY A 29 -1.35 6.54 8.80
N PRO A 30 -1.92 5.49 8.17
CA PRO A 30 -3.27 5.00 8.50
C PRO A 30 -3.46 4.68 9.99
N THR A 31 -2.54 3.94 10.60
CA THR A 31 -2.61 3.57 12.02
C THR A 31 -2.56 4.79 12.93
N ARG A 32 -1.70 5.78 12.61
CA ARG A 32 -1.68 7.05 13.36
C ARG A 32 -2.99 7.82 13.22
N ALA A 33 -3.59 7.83 12.02
CA ALA A 33 -4.87 8.49 11.77
C ALA A 33 -6.02 7.80 12.52
N GLU A 34 -6.02 6.46 12.58
CA GLU A 34 -6.99 5.68 13.37
C GLU A 34 -6.88 6.01 14.87
N ILE A 35 -5.67 5.98 15.44
CA ILE A 35 -5.46 6.32 16.85
C ILE A 35 -5.94 7.75 17.14
N GLN A 36 -5.60 8.71 16.27
CA GLN A 36 -6.04 10.10 16.41
C GLN A 36 -7.56 10.24 16.30
N GLN A 37 -8.21 9.47 15.42
CA GLN A 37 -9.67 9.50 15.22
C GLN A 37 -10.43 8.91 16.40
N GLU A 38 -9.95 7.80 16.97
CA GLU A 38 -10.64 7.10 18.07
C GLU A 38 -10.37 7.74 19.44
N THR A 39 -9.11 8.12 19.68
CA THR A 39 -8.68 8.58 21.01
C THR A 39 -8.64 10.10 21.11
N GLY A 40 -8.44 10.82 20.00
CA GLY A 40 -8.14 12.25 20.00
C GLY A 40 -6.68 12.58 20.31
N CYS A 41 -5.82 11.58 20.52
CA CYS A 41 -4.39 11.76 20.81
C CYS A 41 -3.56 11.91 19.52
N SER A 42 -2.65 12.88 19.51
CA SER A 42 -1.71 13.09 18.41
C SER A 42 -0.49 12.21 18.56
N VAL A 43 -0.21 11.41 17.54
CA VAL A 43 0.88 10.43 17.53
C VAL A 43 1.89 10.78 16.45
N THR A 44 3.12 11.04 16.85
CA THR A 44 4.25 11.32 15.95
C THR A 44 5.33 10.26 16.12
N THR A 45 5.97 9.82 15.04
CA THR A 45 7.13 8.93 15.13
C THR A 45 8.41 9.75 15.15
N LYS A 46 9.29 9.46 16.10
CA LYS A 46 10.59 10.14 16.28
C LYS A 46 11.71 9.10 16.48
N GLY A 47 12.95 9.55 16.33
CA GLY A 47 14.13 8.70 16.47
C GLY A 47 14.43 7.88 15.22
N GLN A 48 15.48 7.07 15.32
CA GLN A 48 15.99 6.22 14.25
C GLN A 48 15.91 4.75 14.68
N TRP A 49 15.56 3.85 13.75
CA TRP A 49 15.57 2.43 14.03
C TRP A 49 17.00 1.88 14.06
N TYR A 50 17.31 1.10 15.10
CA TYR A 50 18.59 0.42 15.24
C TYR A 50 18.38 -1.08 15.44
N PRO A 51 19.13 -1.95 14.72
CA PRO A 51 19.09 -3.39 14.93
C PRO A 51 19.60 -3.77 16.33
N ASP A 52 20.67 -3.12 16.78
CA ASP A 52 21.21 -3.25 18.12
C ASP A 52 20.99 -1.94 18.88
N ARG A 53 20.23 -1.99 19.98
CA ARG A 53 19.88 -0.82 20.80
C ARG A 53 21.09 -0.06 21.33
N THR A 54 22.22 -0.74 21.54
CA THR A 54 23.45 -0.15 22.06
C THR A 54 24.11 0.85 21.12
N MET A 55 23.67 0.90 19.85
CA MET A 55 24.16 1.88 18.86
C MET A 55 23.49 3.26 19.00
N ALA A 56 22.44 3.38 19.82
CA ALA A 56 21.74 4.64 20.01
C ALA A 56 22.53 5.62 20.89
N ASN A 57 22.44 6.91 20.57
CA ASN A 57 23.09 8.01 21.28
C ASN A 57 22.06 9.06 21.69
N ASP A 58 22.41 9.98 22.59
CA ASP A 58 21.50 11.06 23.01
C ASP A 58 21.10 12.01 21.85
N ARG A 59 21.97 12.20 20.85
CA ARG A 59 21.65 12.98 19.65
C ARG A 59 20.66 12.27 18.72
N ASP A 60 20.80 10.96 18.61
CA ASP A 60 20.03 10.12 17.69
C ASP A 60 19.39 8.99 18.50
N PRO A 61 18.27 9.31 19.20
CA PRO A 61 17.60 8.34 20.06
C PRO A 61 17.00 7.19 19.23
N PRO A 62 16.78 6.02 19.86
CA PRO A 62 16.17 4.88 19.20
C PRO A 62 14.73 5.20 18.77
N LEU A 63 14.13 4.39 17.91
CA LEU A 63 12.79 4.66 17.38
C LEU A 63 11.71 4.61 18.48
N TYR A 64 10.96 5.69 18.64
CA TYR A 64 9.83 5.78 19.58
C TYR A 64 8.62 6.51 18.97
N LEU A 65 7.46 6.28 19.57
CA LEU A 65 6.25 7.07 19.35
C LEU A 65 6.15 8.16 20.40
N HIS A 66 5.91 9.38 19.94
CA HIS A 66 5.67 10.56 20.75
C HIS A 66 4.17 10.87 20.73
N LEU A 67 3.50 10.64 21.85
CA LEU A 67 2.08 10.92 22.02
C LEU A 67 1.92 12.27 22.71
N THR A 68 1.07 13.12 22.16
CA THR A 68 0.71 14.40 22.73
C THR A 68 -0.81 14.54 22.81
N ALA A 69 -1.29 15.12 23.91
CA ALA A 69 -2.72 15.24 24.20
C ALA A 69 -3.04 16.51 24.97
N THR A 70 -4.30 16.96 24.87
CA THR A 70 -4.83 18.11 25.61
C THR A 70 -5.29 17.74 27.02
N THR A 71 -5.63 16.47 27.28
CA THR A 71 -6.07 15.98 28.60
C THR A 71 -5.41 14.65 28.92
N GLN A 72 -5.20 14.37 30.21
CA GLN A 72 -4.64 13.09 30.67
C GLN A 72 -5.50 11.90 30.23
N GLU A 73 -6.83 12.02 30.25
CA GLU A 73 -7.74 10.95 29.82
C GLU A 73 -7.56 10.55 28.35
N VAL A 74 -7.31 11.54 27.47
CA VAL A 74 -7.04 11.29 26.05
C VAL A 74 -5.68 10.61 25.88
N LEU A 75 -4.68 11.03 26.65
CA LEU A 75 -3.37 10.41 26.65
C LEU A 75 -3.44 8.94 27.08
N ASP A 76 -4.16 8.64 28.16
CA ASP A 76 -4.31 7.29 28.69
C ASP A 76 -5.05 6.37 27.69
N LYS A 77 -6.09 6.89 27.01
CA LYS A 77 -6.76 6.18 25.90
C LYS A 77 -5.81 5.92 24.73
N GLY A 78 -4.99 6.91 24.37
CA GLY A 78 -3.97 6.79 23.33
C GLY A 78 -2.94 5.70 23.67
N ILE A 79 -2.43 5.70 24.90
CA ILE A 79 -1.49 4.69 25.40
C ILE A 79 -2.12 3.30 25.37
N ALA A 80 -3.36 3.16 25.83
CA ALA A 80 -4.07 1.88 25.83
C ALA A 80 -4.23 1.33 24.41
N LYS A 81 -4.64 2.16 23.45
CA LYS A 81 -4.79 1.75 22.04
C LYS A 81 -3.45 1.37 21.38
N VAL A 82 -2.37 2.10 21.67
CA VAL A 82 -1.04 1.76 21.16
C VAL A 82 -0.56 0.43 21.74
N ASN A 83 -0.79 0.16 23.02
CA ASN A 83 -0.44 -1.11 23.65
C ASN A 83 -1.24 -2.28 23.04
N GLU A 84 -2.53 -2.09 22.76
CA GLU A 84 -3.35 -3.10 22.06
C GLU A 84 -2.76 -3.46 20.68
N LEU A 85 -2.30 -2.47 19.92
CA LEU A 85 -1.65 -2.69 18.61
C LEU A 85 -0.26 -3.32 18.72
N ILE A 86 0.44 -3.11 19.83
CA ILE A 86 1.71 -3.79 20.14
C ILE A 86 1.46 -5.27 20.40
N ASP A 87 0.42 -5.60 21.17
CA ASP A 87 0.08 -6.97 21.56
C ASP A 87 -0.66 -7.74 20.45
N GLN A 88 -1.06 -7.08 19.36
CA GLN A 88 -1.74 -7.71 18.24
C GLN A 88 -0.85 -8.77 17.55
N ASP A 89 -1.25 -10.05 17.56
CA ASP A 89 -0.45 -11.11 16.94
C ASP A 89 -0.50 -11.04 15.41
N LEU A 90 0.60 -10.61 14.80
CA LEU A 90 0.82 -10.80 13.37
C LEU A 90 1.19 -12.27 13.16
N GLY A 91 0.40 -13.04 12.41
CA GLY A 91 0.65 -14.46 12.16
C GLY A 91 2.07 -14.79 11.63
N PRO A 92 2.39 -16.07 11.36
CA PRO A 92 3.72 -16.49 10.96
C PRO A 92 4.17 -15.78 9.67
N LEU A 93 5.43 -15.31 9.65
CA LEU A 93 6.04 -14.56 8.53
C LEU A 93 6.17 -15.37 7.22
N THR A 94 5.78 -16.64 7.22
CA THR A 94 5.90 -17.60 6.11
C THR A 94 4.74 -17.55 5.13
N GLU A 95 3.59 -17.00 5.52
CA GLU A 95 2.52 -16.61 4.61
C GLU A 95 2.56 -15.10 4.47
N GLN A 96 2.61 -14.59 3.24
CA GLN A 96 2.59 -13.13 3.06
C GLN A 96 1.31 -12.59 3.69
N PRO A 97 1.38 -11.51 4.49
CA PRO A 97 0.17 -10.90 5.00
C PRO A 97 -0.62 -10.41 3.77
N ASP A 98 -1.78 -11.03 3.52
CA ASP A 98 -2.81 -10.48 2.65
C ASP A 98 -3.17 -9.10 3.21
N VAL A 99 -2.47 -8.05 2.75
CA VAL A 99 -2.69 -6.67 3.20
C VAL A 99 -4.15 -6.28 3.01
N SER A 100 -4.84 -6.85 2.03
CA SER A 100 -6.29 -6.69 1.80
C SER A 100 -7.19 -7.30 2.88
N ARG A 101 -6.78 -8.37 3.58
CA ARG A 101 -7.62 -9.04 4.59
C ARG A 101 -7.55 -8.38 5.96
N MET A 102 -6.44 -7.71 6.28
CA MET A 102 -6.28 -7.02 7.57
C MET A 102 -7.09 -5.71 7.64
N PHE A 103 -7.34 -5.06 6.50
CA PHE A 103 -8.16 -3.84 6.41
C PHE A 103 -9.68 -4.08 6.55
N PHE A 104 -10.17 -5.32 6.50
CA PHE A 104 -11.61 -5.61 6.47
C PHE A 104 -12.18 -6.13 7.80
N SER A 105 -11.34 -6.35 8.82
CA SER A 105 -11.77 -7.05 10.04
C SER A 105 -12.18 -6.13 11.20
N LEU A 106 -11.91 -4.83 11.16
CA LEU A 106 -12.34 -3.93 12.23
C LEU A 106 -13.35 -2.91 11.72
N SER A 107 -14.50 -2.99 12.37
CA SER A 107 -15.78 -2.42 12.01
C SER A 107 -15.75 -0.89 11.99
N SER A 108 -16.10 -0.30 10.86
CA SER A 108 -16.77 1.00 10.87
C SER A 108 -17.74 1.10 9.70
N GLN A 109 -19.00 1.38 10.03
CA GLN A 109 -20.17 1.49 9.15
C GLN A 109 -20.07 2.61 8.08
N ILE A 110 -18.88 3.18 7.87
CA ILE A 110 -18.67 4.38 7.06
C ILE A 110 -18.19 4.04 5.64
N LEU A 111 -17.61 2.86 5.40
CA LEU A 111 -17.13 2.45 4.06
C LEU A 111 -18.12 1.64 3.20
N ARG A 112 -19.42 1.62 3.56
CA ARG A 112 -20.48 1.04 2.71
C ARG A 112 -21.20 2.06 1.83
N LYS A 113 -21.10 3.36 2.12
CA LYS A 113 -21.90 4.39 1.43
C LYS A 113 -21.35 4.85 0.07
N PHE A 114 -20.10 4.49 -0.29
CA PHE A 114 -19.54 4.84 -1.60
C PHE A 114 -19.85 3.85 -2.72
N PHE A 115 -20.38 2.65 -2.43
CA PHE A 115 -20.58 1.60 -3.43
C PHE A 115 -22.03 1.42 -3.93
N LEU A 116 -23.00 2.20 -3.43
CA LEU A 116 -24.44 1.95 -3.67
C LEU A 116 -25.14 2.98 -4.56
N SER A 117 -24.42 3.82 -5.31
CA SER A 117 -25.06 4.84 -6.17
C SER A 117 -25.24 4.47 -7.65
N PHE A 118 -24.97 3.23 -8.06
CA PHE A 118 -25.22 2.83 -9.46
C PHE A 118 -26.27 1.72 -9.55
N SER A 119 -27.50 2.08 -9.19
CA SER A 119 -28.69 1.30 -9.50
C SER A 119 -29.84 2.23 -9.81
N SER A 120 -30.06 2.47 -11.10
CA SER A 120 -31.39 2.76 -11.62
C SER A 120 -31.61 1.96 -12.88
N CYS A 121 -32.59 1.07 -12.80
CA CYS A 121 -33.06 0.18 -13.84
C CYS A 121 -33.53 0.93 -15.10
N ARG A 122 -33.46 0.25 -16.25
CA ARG A 122 -34.71 -0.05 -16.99
C ARG A 122 -34.58 -1.30 -17.87
N PHE A 123 -35.48 -2.22 -17.61
CA PHE A 123 -35.72 -3.46 -18.33
C PHE A 123 -36.52 -3.14 -19.60
N THR A 124 -36.02 -3.46 -20.78
CA THR A 124 -36.83 -3.65 -21.98
C THR A 124 -36.45 -4.95 -22.67
N HIS A 125 -37.48 -5.72 -22.99
CA HIS A 125 -37.42 -7.08 -23.51
C HIS A 125 -37.37 -6.99 -25.04
N GLN A 126 -36.21 -7.25 -25.68
CA GLN A 126 -36.14 -7.43 -27.13
C GLN A 126 -35.38 -8.72 -27.47
N ARG A 127 -36.15 -9.72 -27.87
CA ARG A 127 -35.72 -10.99 -28.45
C ARG A 127 -35.04 -10.70 -29.80
N ARG A 128 -33.74 -10.97 -29.97
CA ARG A 128 -33.09 -11.19 -31.28
C ARG A 128 -31.69 -11.82 -31.17
N GLU A 129 -31.54 -12.91 -31.93
CA GLU A 129 -30.33 -13.59 -32.47
C GLU A 129 -29.07 -13.70 -31.61
N ARG A 130 -28.69 -14.96 -31.32
CA ARG A 130 -27.42 -15.33 -30.67
C ARG A 130 -26.27 -15.05 -31.64
N GLN A 131 -25.64 -13.89 -31.50
CA GLN A 131 -24.34 -13.61 -32.10
C GLN A 131 -23.26 -14.52 -31.49
N PRO A 132 -22.17 -14.86 -32.22
CA PRO A 132 -21.05 -15.60 -31.65
C PRO A 132 -20.55 -14.82 -30.44
N ARG A 133 -20.37 -15.49 -29.30
CA ARG A 133 -19.83 -14.86 -28.09
C ARG A 133 -18.44 -14.30 -28.42
N GLU A 134 -18.35 -13.01 -28.74
CA GLU A 134 -17.09 -12.27 -28.70
C GLU A 134 -16.53 -12.52 -27.30
N ARG A 135 -15.39 -13.21 -27.24
CA ARG A 135 -14.68 -13.39 -25.98
C ARG A 135 -14.41 -11.99 -25.45
N GLN A 136 -15.04 -11.65 -24.32
CA GLN A 136 -14.81 -10.42 -23.59
C GLN A 136 -13.29 -10.26 -23.43
N LYS A 137 -12.68 -9.39 -24.23
CA LYS A 137 -11.26 -9.05 -24.10
C LYS A 137 -11.17 -8.16 -22.87
N TRP A 138 -10.35 -8.56 -21.90
CA TRP A 138 -10.05 -7.73 -20.75
C TRP A 138 -9.41 -6.41 -21.24
N PRO A 139 -9.70 -5.27 -20.60
CA PRO A 139 -9.19 -3.97 -21.04
C PRO A 139 -7.66 -3.93 -20.93
N GLU A 140 -6.97 -3.97 -22.07
CA GLU A 140 -5.51 -3.93 -22.13
C GLU A 140 -5.01 -2.49 -22.02
N HIS A 141 -4.12 -2.22 -21.06
CA HIS A 141 -3.46 -0.93 -20.91
C HIS A 141 -1.99 -1.06 -21.33
N LYS A 142 -1.56 -0.22 -22.28
CA LYS A 142 -0.18 -0.14 -22.76
C LYS A 142 0.52 1.08 -22.17
N ILE A 143 1.65 0.84 -21.51
CA ILE A 143 2.49 1.88 -20.89
C ILE A 143 3.86 1.84 -21.55
N GLU A 144 4.18 2.84 -22.36
CA GLU A 144 5.48 2.94 -23.04
C GLU A 144 6.60 3.25 -22.06
N ILE A 145 7.75 2.59 -22.19
CA ILE A 145 8.90 2.78 -21.28
C ILE A 145 9.70 4.04 -21.66
N GLY A 146 9.61 4.49 -22.92
CA GLY A 146 10.25 5.72 -23.39
C GLY A 146 11.80 5.67 -23.39
N LEU A 147 12.40 4.49 -23.34
CA LEU A 147 13.85 4.29 -23.35
C LEU A 147 14.25 3.36 -24.49
N GLU A 148 15.19 3.81 -25.30
CA GLU A 148 15.84 2.94 -26.30
C GLU A 148 16.86 2.01 -25.62
N SER A 149 16.93 0.77 -26.08
CA SER A 149 17.91 -0.19 -25.57
C SER A 149 19.32 0.21 -26.01
N LEU A 150 20.12 0.76 -25.10
CA LEU A 150 21.51 1.13 -25.36
C LEU A 150 22.44 -0.08 -25.21
N ARG A 151 23.61 -0.04 -25.87
CA ARG A 151 24.60 -1.14 -25.90
C ARG A 151 25.03 -1.61 -24.49
N ASN A 152 24.99 -0.73 -23.49
CA ASN A 152 25.38 -0.98 -22.11
C ASN A 152 24.20 -0.99 -21.11
N LEU A 153 22.97 -0.74 -21.57
CA LEU A 153 21.79 -0.66 -20.72
C LEU A 153 20.72 -1.62 -21.24
N ASN A 154 20.60 -2.76 -20.56
CA ASN A 154 19.53 -3.70 -20.84
C ASN A 154 18.25 -3.26 -20.11
N VAL A 155 17.46 -2.41 -20.78
CA VAL A 155 16.22 -1.83 -20.24
C VAL A 155 15.26 -2.91 -19.75
N ARG A 156 15.05 -3.96 -20.55
CA ARG A 156 14.25 -5.14 -20.19
C ARG A 156 14.69 -5.74 -18.85
N ALA A 157 15.98 -6.01 -18.68
CA ALA A 157 16.48 -6.63 -17.45
C ALA A 157 16.24 -5.75 -16.21
N LYS A 158 16.33 -4.43 -16.37
CA LYS A 158 16.07 -3.47 -15.28
C LYS A 158 14.59 -3.37 -14.92
N VAL A 159 13.69 -3.44 -15.91
CA VAL A 159 12.24 -3.40 -15.68
C VAL A 159 11.73 -4.73 -15.11
N VAL A 160 12.23 -5.86 -15.59
CA VAL A 160 11.83 -7.20 -15.12
C VAL A 160 12.39 -7.49 -13.71
N GLY A 161 13.59 -6.99 -13.42
CA GLY A 161 14.33 -7.29 -12.21
C GLY A 161 14.97 -8.69 -12.23
N PRO A 162 15.85 -9.00 -11.26
CA PRO A 162 16.50 -10.30 -11.16
C PRO A 162 15.44 -11.41 -11.04
N GLY A 163 15.49 -12.41 -11.94
CA GLY A 163 14.53 -13.53 -11.95
C GLY A 163 13.05 -13.14 -12.17
N GLY A 164 12.78 -11.92 -12.64
CA GLY A 164 11.42 -11.41 -12.79
C GLY A 164 10.77 -10.90 -11.52
N MET A 165 11.55 -10.66 -10.46
CA MET A 165 11.05 -10.26 -9.14
C MET A 165 10.11 -9.05 -9.20
N PHE A 166 10.42 -8.01 -9.98
CA PHE A 166 9.60 -6.79 -10.00
C PHE A 166 8.26 -7.02 -10.69
N VAL A 167 8.28 -7.67 -11.85
CA VAL A 167 7.04 -7.99 -12.59
C VAL A 167 6.18 -8.96 -11.78
N LYS A 168 6.77 -9.98 -11.17
CA LYS A 168 6.04 -10.93 -10.30
C LYS A 168 5.42 -10.24 -9.10
N TYR A 169 6.14 -9.31 -8.47
CA TYR A 169 5.62 -8.53 -7.35
C TYR A 169 4.41 -7.68 -7.77
N ILE A 170 4.50 -6.98 -8.90
CA ILE A 170 3.36 -6.18 -9.40
C ILE A 170 2.16 -7.09 -9.70
N GLN A 171 2.38 -8.24 -10.34
CA GLN A 171 1.31 -9.21 -10.62
C GLN A 171 0.67 -9.77 -9.35
N SER A 172 1.46 -10.08 -8.32
CA SER A 172 0.92 -10.59 -7.05
C SER A 172 0.15 -9.52 -6.28
N GLU A 173 0.60 -8.26 -6.33
CA GLU A 173 0.00 -7.16 -5.58
C GLU A 173 -1.29 -6.64 -6.24
N THR A 174 -1.28 -6.45 -7.57
CA THR A 174 -2.42 -5.84 -8.29
C THR A 174 -3.42 -6.85 -8.84
N GLY A 175 -3.06 -8.14 -8.85
CA GLY A 175 -3.83 -9.19 -9.52
C GLY A 175 -3.91 -9.01 -11.04
N SER A 176 -3.15 -8.06 -11.61
CA SER A 176 -3.11 -7.79 -13.05
C SER A 176 -2.01 -8.62 -13.70
N ARG A 177 -2.22 -9.05 -14.93
CA ARG A 177 -1.21 -9.69 -15.75
C ARG A 177 -0.36 -8.62 -16.42
N VAL A 178 0.89 -8.51 -15.96
CA VAL A 178 1.87 -7.55 -16.48
C VAL A 178 2.89 -8.27 -17.36
N GLN A 179 3.06 -7.83 -18.60
CA GLN A 179 4.04 -8.39 -19.54
C GLN A 179 4.80 -7.27 -20.23
N ILE A 180 6.07 -7.48 -20.54
CA ILE A 180 6.83 -6.56 -21.39
C ILE A 180 6.75 -7.08 -22.82
N LYS A 181 6.37 -6.19 -23.75
CA LYS A 181 6.22 -6.47 -25.18
C LYS A 181 6.92 -5.37 -25.99
N GLY A 182 6.97 -5.54 -27.31
CA GLY A 182 7.62 -4.60 -28.23
C GLY A 182 9.07 -4.96 -28.56
N MET A 183 9.71 -4.10 -29.34
CA MET A 183 11.06 -4.32 -29.86
C MET A 183 12.10 -4.49 -28.74
N GLY A 184 12.91 -5.54 -28.81
CA GLY A 184 13.98 -5.85 -27.85
C GLY A 184 13.48 -6.40 -26.51
N SER A 185 12.18 -6.69 -26.38
CA SER A 185 11.60 -7.26 -25.16
C SER A 185 11.86 -8.76 -24.98
N GLY A 186 12.21 -9.47 -26.05
CA GLY A 186 12.30 -10.93 -26.08
C GLY A 186 10.94 -11.64 -26.03
N PHE A 187 9.84 -10.90 -26.26
CA PHE A 187 8.48 -11.44 -26.30
C PHE A 187 8.02 -11.58 -27.76
N TYR A 188 7.87 -12.83 -28.21
CA TYR A 188 7.38 -13.17 -29.53
C TYR A 188 5.87 -13.39 -29.49
N GLU A 189 5.14 -12.77 -30.41
CA GLU A 189 3.70 -12.99 -30.53
C GLU A 189 3.43 -14.38 -31.11
N THR A 190 2.44 -15.09 -30.54
CA THR A 190 2.10 -16.47 -30.94
C THR A 190 1.66 -16.56 -32.40
N ASP A 191 1.08 -15.49 -32.94
CA ASP A 191 0.48 -15.47 -34.28
C ASP A 191 1.51 -15.20 -35.38
N THR A 192 2.51 -14.35 -35.12
CA THR A 192 3.49 -13.89 -36.12
C THR A 192 4.90 -14.45 -35.90
N GLY A 193 5.19 -14.99 -34.71
CA GLY A 193 6.51 -15.53 -34.36
C GLY A 193 7.62 -14.47 -34.32
N THR A 194 7.27 -13.20 -34.48
CA THR A 194 8.17 -12.05 -34.46
C THR A 194 7.87 -11.18 -33.25
N GLU A 195 8.86 -10.43 -32.79
CA GLU A 195 8.59 -9.36 -31.83
C GLU A 195 7.72 -8.28 -32.48
N SER A 196 6.88 -7.64 -31.68
CA SER A 196 6.08 -6.51 -32.15
C SER A 196 6.99 -5.36 -32.60
N THR A 197 6.63 -4.71 -33.70
CA THR A 197 7.32 -3.51 -34.22
C THR A 197 7.09 -2.27 -33.37
N GLU A 198 6.18 -2.34 -32.39
CA GLU A 198 5.93 -1.25 -31.43
C GLU A 198 7.14 -1.06 -30.49
N PRO A 199 7.35 0.17 -29.97
CA PRO A 199 8.37 0.42 -28.95
C PRO A 199 8.14 -0.43 -27.71
N MET A 200 9.22 -0.68 -26.95
CA MET A 200 9.16 -1.48 -25.74
C MET A 200 8.17 -0.88 -24.74
N HIS A 201 7.17 -1.66 -24.34
CA HIS A 201 6.09 -1.22 -23.48
C HIS A 201 5.68 -2.31 -22.48
N ILE A 202 5.06 -1.87 -21.40
CA ILE A 202 4.43 -2.73 -20.40
C ILE A 202 2.96 -2.87 -20.76
N ASN A 203 2.53 -4.10 -20.98
CA ASN A 203 1.15 -4.48 -21.22
C ASN A 203 0.53 -4.99 -19.92
N VAL A 204 -0.51 -4.31 -19.43
CA VAL A 204 -1.25 -4.66 -18.23
C VAL A 204 -2.66 -5.11 -18.62
N THR A 205 -3.04 -6.30 -18.20
CA THR A 205 -4.33 -6.96 -18.50
C THR A 205 -4.98 -7.53 -17.27
#